data_AF-A0A8X6ST50-F1
#
_entry.id   AF-A0A8X6ST50-F1
#
_cell.length_a   1.000
_cell.length_b   1.000
_cell.length_c   1.000
_cell.angle_alpha   90.00
_cell.angle_beta   90.00
_cell.angle_gamma   90.00
#
_symmetry.space_group_name_H-M   'P 1'
#
loop_
_entity.id
_entity.type
_entity.pdbx_description
1 polymer ?
#
loop_
_entity_poly.entity_id
_entity_poly.type
_entity_poly.pdbx_seq_one_letter_code
_entity_poly.pdbx_strand_id
1 'polypeptide(L)'
;MINPQTGEGTNKKVSAMNYYSYRLMIRQNAENHILKCRQLFHQYIVDMYAKIETERLLYIRLNQTELRSEQYIHLRDANVNDGNVNPNELGRMAILPSTFTGSPRHMHEYAQDAMTYVRAYGRPDLFVTFTCNPTWNEIKELLLVGQSSSDRHDITARVFKQKLKCLMDFIIKHHVFGETRCWMYSIEWQKRGLPHAHILVWLINKITPDQIDQIISSEIPDKHIDPNLFDVVTKNMIHGPCGAFNNNSSCMSDGKCTKRYPRKLISDTITGNDGYPL
;
A
#
# COMPACT_ATOMS: atom_id res chain seq x y z
N MET A 1 -13.33 -25.05 -22.22
CA MET A 1 -13.92 -24.62 -20.92
C MET A 1 -15.42 -24.45 -21.15
N ILE A 2 -16.28 -24.52 -20.13
CA ILE A 2 -17.72 -24.29 -20.30
C ILE A 2 -18.07 -23.01 -19.56
N ASN A 3 -18.85 -22.12 -20.18
CA ASN A 3 -19.34 -20.91 -19.53
C ASN A 3 -20.33 -21.33 -18.41
N PRO A 4 -20.07 -21.02 -17.14
CA PRO A 4 -20.93 -21.46 -16.03
C PRO A 4 -22.29 -20.75 -15.99
N GLN A 5 -22.46 -19.62 -16.69
CA GLN A 5 -23.73 -18.89 -16.77
C GLN A 5 -24.57 -19.33 -17.98
N THR A 6 -23.94 -19.63 -19.11
CA THR A 6 -24.66 -19.95 -20.37
C THR A 6 -24.62 -21.43 -20.74
N GLY A 7 -23.78 -22.24 -20.10
CA GLY A 7 -23.61 -23.67 -20.42
C GLY A 7 -22.87 -23.94 -21.74
N GLU A 8 -22.47 -22.90 -22.48
CA GLU A 8 -21.84 -23.04 -23.79
C GLU A 8 -20.35 -23.37 -23.68
N GLY A 9 -19.86 -24.21 -24.60
CA GLY A 9 -18.43 -24.46 -24.77
C GLY A 9 -17.70 -23.18 -25.20
N THR A 10 -16.65 -22.83 -24.48
CA THR A 10 -15.79 -21.68 -24.78
C THR A 10 -14.35 -22.09 -25.06
N ASN A 11 -13.79 -21.47 -26.11
CA ASN A 11 -12.38 -21.53 -26.48
C ASN A 11 -11.56 -20.40 -25.83
N LYS A 12 -12.16 -19.62 -24.91
CA LYS A 12 -11.43 -18.59 -24.18
C LYS A 12 -10.35 -19.21 -23.32
N LYS A 13 -9.11 -18.78 -23.53
CA LYS A 13 -7.97 -19.10 -22.67
C LYS A 13 -8.10 -18.31 -21.36
N VAL A 14 -7.69 -18.90 -20.25
CA VAL A 14 -7.69 -18.25 -18.92
C VAL A 14 -6.24 -17.93 -18.56
N SER A 15 -5.98 -16.70 -18.13
CA SER A 15 -4.64 -16.31 -17.64
C SER A 15 -4.28 -17.07 -16.36
N ALA A 16 -3.00 -17.30 -16.11
CA ALA A 16 -2.55 -17.90 -14.86
C ALA A 16 -3.07 -17.13 -13.63
N MET A 17 -3.12 -15.79 -13.71
CA MET A 17 -3.68 -14.94 -12.65
C MET A 17 -5.15 -15.27 -12.37
N ASN A 18 -5.98 -15.38 -13.39
CA ASN A 18 -7.40 -15.70 -13.24
C ASN A 18 -7.58 -17.12 -12.69
N TYR A 19 -6.79 -18.08 -13.18
CA TYR A 19 -6.82 -19.47 -12.71
C TYR A 19 -6.46 -19.58 -11.23
N TYR A 20 -5.34 -19.00 -10.79
CA TYR A 20 -4.93 -19.08 -9.39
C TYR A 20 -5.83 -18.25 -8.47
N SER A 21 -6.31 -17.09 -8.92
CA SER A 21 -7.32 -16.32 -8.17
C SER A 21 -8.59 -17.14 -7.95
N TYR A 22 -9.05 -17.86 -8.96
CA TYR A 22 -10.19 -18.77 -8.86
C TYR A 22 -9.95 -19.90 -7.85
N ARG A 23 -8.74 -20.45 -7.78
CA ARG A 23 -8.37 -21.50 -6.81
C ARG A 23 -8.39 -21.01 -5.37
N LEU A 24 -8.13 -19.73 -5.14
CA LEU A 24 -8.16 -19.10 -3.80
C LEU A 24 -9.55 -18.63 -3.36
N MET A 25 -10.57 -18.71 -4.21
CA MET A 25 -11.93 -18.33 -3.82
C MET A 25 -12.57 -19.37 -2.90
N ILE A 26 -13.25 -18.88 -1.86
CA ILE A 26 -14.07 -19.67 -0.94
C ILE A 26 -15.44 -19.87 -1.60
N ARG A 27 -15.99 -21.09 -1.51
CA ARG A 27 -17.32 -21.44 -2.04
C ARG A 27 -18.08 -22.21 -0.97
N GLN A 28 -19.38 -21.99 -0.86
CA GLN A 28 -20.22 -22.61 0.18
C GLN A 28 -20.17 -24.15 0.12
N ASN A 29 -20.11 -24.72 -1.07
CA ASN A 29 -20.18 -26.18 -1.29
C ASN A 29 -18.83 -26.83 -1.60
N ALA A 30 -17.71 -26.16 -1.31
CA ALA A 30 -16.39 -26.71 -1.58
C ALA A 30 -15.35 -26.27 -0.54
N GLU A 31 -14.61 -27.24 -0.01
CA GLU A 31 -13.56 -26.97 0.95
C GLU A 31 -12.28 -26.46 0.27
N ASN A 32 -11.82 -25.28 0.68
CA ASN A 32 -10.57 -24.71 0.21
C ASN A 32 -9.41 -25.09 1.13
N HIS A 33 -8.83 -26.25 0.89
CA HIS A 33 -7.71 -26.80 1.67
C HIS A 33 -6.48 -25.90 1.65
N ILE A 34 -6.22 -25.22 0.53
CA ILE A 34 -5.06 -24.33 0.37
C ILE A 34 -5.07 -23.28 1.49
N LEU A 35 -6.21 -22.64 1.74
CA LEU A 35 -6.34 -21.58 2.76
C LEU A 35 -6.20 -22.06 4.20
N LYS A 36 -6.17 -23.38 4.45
CA LYS A 36 -6.01 -23.97 5.79
C LYS A 36 -4.54 -24.22 6.15
N CYS A 37 -3.64 -24.19 5.17
CA CYS A 37 -2.25 -24.65 5.35
C CYS A 37 -1.25 -23.57 5.83
N ARG A 38 -1.71 -22.40 6.31
CA ARG A 38 -0.90 -21.34 6.94
C ARG A 38 0.39 -20.99 6.15
N GLN A 39 1.57 -21.32 6.65
CA GLN A 39 2.84 -21.01 5.98
C GLN A 39 2.99 -21.69 4.60
N LEU A 40 2.44 -22.89 4.41
CA LEU A 40 2.44 -23.55 3.09
C LEU A 40 1.54 -22.80 2.10
N PHE A 41 0.48 -22.15 2.57
CA PHE A 41 -0.33 -21.26 1.74
C PHE A 41 0.47 -20.04 1.27
N HIS A 42 1.34 -19.49 2.12
CA HIS A 42 2.21 -18.38 1.72
C HIS A 42 3.20 -18.81 0.64
N GLN A 43 3.85 -19.96 0.82
CA GLN A 43 4.74 -20.53 -0.21
C GLN A 43 4.00 -20.72 -1.53
N TYR A 44 2.81 -21.33 -1.48
CA TYR A 44 1.97 -21.49 -2.66
C TYR A 44 1.66 -20.15 -3.35
N ILE A 45 1.25 -19.11 -2.61
CA ILE A 45 0.98 -17.79 -3.21
C ILE A 45 2.23 -17.21 -3.88
N VAL A 46 3.38 -17.25 -3.21
CA VAL A 46 4.63 -16.68 -3.74
C VAL A 46 5.06 -17.41 -5.02
N ASP A 47 5.00 -18.74 -5.02
CA ASP A 47 5.35 -19.55 -6.18
C ASP A 47 4.40 -19.30 -7.35
N MET A 48 3.09 -19.24 -7.09
CA MET A 48 2.11 -18.97 -8.15
C MET A 48 2.24 -17.53 -8.67
N TYR A 49 2.56 -16.56 -7.81
CA TYR A 49 2.83 -15.19 -8.23
C TYR A 49 4.09 -15.10 -9.08
N ALA A 50 5.18 -15.77 -8.71
CA ALA A 50 6.41 -15.82 -9.50
C ALA A 50 6.17 -16.41 -10.90
N LYS A 51 5.32 -17.44 -11.00
CA LYS A 51 4.88 -17.98 -12.29
C LYS A 51 4.10 -16.95 -13.12
N ILE A 52 3.12 -16.27 -12.50
CA ILE A 52 2.33 -15.23 -13.17
C ILE A 52 3.24 -14.11 -13.71
N GLU A 53 4.18 -13.63 -12.88
CA GLU A 53 5.11 -12.57 -13.26
C GLU A 53 6.06 -13.02 -14.36
N THR A 54 6.54 -14.27 -14.30
CA THR A 54 7.38 -14.84 -15.37
C THR A 54 6.64 -14.91 -16.70
N GLU A 55 5.37 -15.34 -16.70
CA GLU A 55 4.54 -15.36 -17.91
C GLU A 55 4.31 -13.94 -18.47
N ARG A 56 4.07 -12.95 -17.60
CA ARG A 56 3.95 -11.54 -18.00
C ARG A 56 5.23 -10.99 -18.61
N LEU A 57 6.38 -11.25 -17.97
CA LEU A 57 7.69 -10.83 -18.47
C LEU A 57 8.02 -11.51 -19.80
N LEU A 58 7.70 -12.79 -19.95
CA LEU A 58 7.86 -13.51 -21.20
C LEU A 58 7.00 -12.91 -22.31
N TYR A 59 5.72 -12.60 -22.02
CA TYR A 59 4.85 -11.92 -22.97
C TYR A 59 5.44 -10.57 -23.40
N ILE A 60 5.90 -9.75 -22.45
CA ILE A 60 6.53 -8.46 -22.75
C ILE A 60 7.76 -8.65 -23.64
N ARG A 61 8.62 -9.63 -23.31
CA ARG A 61 9.83 -9.94 -24.09
C ARG A 61 9.53 -10.37 -25.52
N LEU A 62 8.48 -11.18 -25.72
CA LEU A 62 8.13 -11.73 -27.03
C LEU A 62 7.33 -10.77 -27.91
N ASN A 63 6.63 -9.80 -27.32
CA ASN A 63 5.70 -8.90 -28.03
C ASN A 63 6.16 -7.43 -28.02
N GLN A 64 7.48 -7.18 -27.97
CA GLN A 64 8.09 -5.84 -27.93
C GLN A 64 7.58 -4.92 -29.05
N THR A 65 7.47 -5.41 -30.28
CA THR A 65 6.97 -4.64 -31.44
C THR A 65 5.51 -4.19 -31.26
N GLU A 66 4.63 -5.08 -30.79
CA GLU A 66 3.21 -4.74 -30.53
C GLU A 66 3.07 -3.74 -29.37
N LEU A 67 3.94 -3.85 -28.37
CA LEU A 67 4.00 -2.94 -27.22
C LEU A 67 4.65 -1.59 -27.56
N ARG A 68 4.93 -1.33 -28.85
CA ARG A 68 5.57 -0.10 -29.36
C ARG A 68 6.88 0.22 -28.65
N SER A 69 7.66 -0.81 -28.31
CA SER A 69 8.98 -0.62 -27.68
C SER A 69 9.94 0.19 -28.56
N GLU A 70 9.66 0.28 -29.85
CA GLU A 70 10.39 1.05 -30.86
C GLU A 70 10.28 2.58 -30.64
N GLN A 71 9.32 3.08 -29.85
CA GLN A 71 9.32 4.50 -29.46
C GLN A 71 10.39 4.85 -28.41
N TYR A 72 11.11 3.85 -27.90
CA TYR A 72 12.19 4.03 -26.92
C TYR A 72 13.59 4.05 -27.54
N ILE A 73 13.72 4.36 -28.83
CA ILE A 73 15.00 4.51 -29.57
C ILE A 73 16.01 5.35 -28.76
N HIS A 74 15.57 6.48 -28.21
CA HIS A 74 16.42 7.36 -27.38
C HIS A 74 17.02 6.68 -26.14
N LEU A 75 16.34 5.67 -25.59
CA LEU A 75 16.79 4.93 -24.40
C LEU A 75 17.78 3.82 -24.77
N ARG A 76 17.59 3.21 -25.95
CA ARG A 76 18.56 2.29 -26.53
C ARG A 76 19.86 3.02 -26.87
N ASP A 77 19.76 4.21 -27.45
CA ASP A 77 20.92 5.03 -27.81
C ASP A 77 21.67 5.54 -26.57
N ALA A 78 20.95 5.93 -25.50
CA ALA A 78 21.57 6.33 -24.24
C ALA A 78 22.34 5.18 -23.56
N ASN A 79 21.81 3.96 -23.57
CA ASN A 79 22.49 2.79 -23.00
C ASN A 79 23.68 2.29 -23.84
N VAL A 80 23.63 2.46 -25.17
CA VAL A 80 24.75 2.11 -26.07
C VAL A 80 25.90 3.11 -25.95
N ASN A 81 25.61 4.36 -25.58
CA ASN A 81 26.61 5.41 -25.37
C ASN A 81 27.23 5.40 -23.96
N ASP A 82 26.71 4.58 -23.03
CA ASP A 82 27.35 4.35 -21.74
C ASP A 82 28.53 3.38 -21.94
N GLY A 83 29.76 3.90 -21.94
CA GLY A 83 30.99 3.23 -22.38
C GLY A 83 31.41 1.97 -21.62
N ASN A 84 30.55 1.47 -20.73
CA ASN A 84 30.75 0.26 -19.92
C ASN A 84 30.02 -0.98 -20.45
N VAL A 85 29.32 -0.91 -21.60
CA VAL A 85 28.50 -2.02 -22.08
C VAL A 85 29.02 -2.56 -23.41
N ASN A 86 29.60 -3.77 -23.39
CA ASN A 86 30.03 -4.48 -24.59
C ASN A 86 28.79 -4.93 -25.40
N PRO A 87 28.55 -4.41 -26.61
CA PRO A 87 27.36 -4.74 -27.41
C PRO A 87 27.23 -6.23 -27.74
N ASN A 88 28.35 -6.97 -27.74
CA ASN A 88 28.41 -8.40 -28.04
C ASN A 88 28.12 -9.31 -26.82
N GLU A 89 28.07 -8.75 -25.60
CA GLU A 89 27.69 -9.49 -24.38
C GLU A 89 26.21 -9.27 -24.01
N LEU A 90 25.55 -8.33 -24.66
CA LEU A 90 24.13 -8.08 -24.48
C LEU A 90 23.33 -9.14 -25.24
N GLY A 91 22.62 -9.99 -24.50
CA GLY A 91 21.48 -10.72 -25.07
C GLY A 91 20.43 -9.75 -25.65
N ARG A 92 19.36 -10.29 -26.24
CA ARG A 92 18.28 -9.46 -26.81
C ARG A 92 17.67 -8.55 -25.72
N MET A 93 17.92 -7.24 -25.83
CA MET A 93 17.39 -6.23 -24.90
C MET A 93 15.86 -6.20 -25.00
N ALA A 94 15.18 -6.30 -23.85
CA ALA A 94 13.73 -6.16 -23.74
C ALA A 94 13.41 -4.99 -22.82
N ILE A 95 12.57 -4.07 -23.29
CA ILE A 95 12.20 -2.86 -22.55
C ILE A 95 10.91 -3.15 -21.78
N LEU A 96 10.95 -2.95 -20.46
CA LEU A 96 9.75 -3.01 -19.63
C LEU A 96 8.93 -1.71 -19.79
N PRO A 97 7.62 -1.81 -20.06
CA PRO A 97 6.74 -0.64 -20.09
C PRO A 97 6.56 -0.07 -18.68
N SER A 98 6.16 1.20 -18.59
CA SER A 98 5.88 1.84 -17.30
C SER A 98 4.65 1.27 -16.60
N THR A 99 3.78 0.58 -17.35
CA THR A 99 2.65 -0.17 -16.80
C THR A 99 3.07 -1.41 -16.01
N PHE A 100 4.34 -1.84 -16.11
CA PHE A 100 4.86 -2.93 -15.29
C PHE A 100 5.17 -2.44 -13.86
N THR A 101 4.24 -2.70 -12.94
CA THR A 101 4.32 -2.28 -11.53
C THR A 101 5.63 -2.69 -10.88
N GLY A 102 6.29 -1.75 -10.20
CA GLY A 102 7.55 -1.98 -9.50
C GLY A 102 8.79 -1.91 -10.38
N SER A 103 8.67 -1.77 -11.71
CA SER A 103 9.83 -1.46 -12.56
C SER A 103 10.39 -0.06 -12.26
N PRO A 104 11.68 0.21 -12.55
CA PRO A 104 12.24 1.55 -12.45
C PRO A 104 11.45 2.60 -13.22
N ARG A 105 10.93 2.25 -14.41
CA ARG A 105 10.13 3.15 -15.23
C ARG A 105 8.77 3.45 -14.60
N HIS A 106 8.08 2.43 -14.07
CA HIS A 106 6.84 2.63 -13.32
C HIS A 106 7.05 3.58 -12.14
N MET A 107 8.09 3.37 -11.35
CA MET A 107 8.39 4.21 -10.19
C MET A 107 8.78 5.64 -10.61
N HIS A 108 9.51 5.79 -11.70
CA HIS A 108 9.88 7.10 -12.24
C HIS A 108 8.65 7.87 -12.73
N GLU A 109 7.76 7.24 -13.50
CA GLU A 109 6.52 7.87 -13.97
C GLU A 109 5.64 8.28 -12.81
N TYR A 110 5.47 7.41 -11.81
CA TYR A 110 4.69 7.72 -10.61
C TYR A 110 5.24 8.93 -9.84
N ALA A 111 6.58 9.06 -9.77
CA ALA A 111 7.22 10.22 -9.17
C ALA A 111 7.04 11.49 -10.02
N GLN A 112 7.13 11.39 -11.34
CA GLN A 112 6.89 12.52 -12.25
C GLN A 112 5.44 13.03 -12.18
N ASP A 113 4.46 12.13 -12.05
CA ASP A 113 3.06 12.49 -11.84
C ASP A 113 2.88 13.30 -10.55
N ALA A 114 3.52 12.86 -9.46
CA ALA A 114 3.53 13.59 -8.18
C ALA A 114 4.15 14.97 -8.32
N MET A 115 5.31 15.07 -8.96
CA MET A 115 5.98 16.34 -9.22
C MET A 115 5.16 17.26 -10.13
N THR A 116 4.42 16.69 -11.09
CA THR A 116 3.52 17.45 -11.96
C THR A 116 2.39 18.10 -11.15
N TYR A 117 1.77 17.38 -10.21
CA TYR A 117 0.75 17.96 -9.33
C TYR A 117 1.32 19.03 -8.42
N VAL A 118 2.50 18.81 -7.85
CA VAL A 118 3.17 19.82 -7.01
C VAL A 118 3.51 21.07 -7.82
N ARG A 119 4.00 20.91 -9.05
CA ARG A 119 4.30 22.03 -9.94
C ARG A 119 3.05 22.82 -10.34
N ALA A 120 1.93 22.12 -10.60
CA ALA A 120 0.69 22.75 -11.05
C ALA A 120 -0.11 23.40 -9.90
N TYR A 121 -0.10 22.79 -8.71
CA TYR A 121 -1.03 23.15 -7.63
C TYR A 121 -0.34 23.48 -6.29
N GLY A 122 1.00 23.50 -6.27
CA GLY A 122 1.80 23.68 -5.06
C GLY A 122 1.79 22.44 -4.16
N ARG A 123 2.20 22.61 -2.90
CA ARG A 123 2.18 21.52 -1.91
C ARG A 123 0.75 20.99 -1.67
N PRO A 124 0.59 19.69 -1.36
CA PRO A 124 -0.68 19.12 -0.94
C PRO A 124 -1.17 19.80 0.34
N ASP A 125 -2.49 19.82 0.52
CA ASP A 125 -3.15 20.39 1.68
C ASP A 125 -3.19 19.40 2.84
N LEU A 126 -3.34 18.11 2.53
CA LEU A 126 -3.37 17.04 3.51
C LEU A 126 -2.36 15.95 3.14
N PHE A 127 -1.66 15.47 4.17
CA PHE A 127 -0.89 14.24 4.14
C PHE A 127 -1.51 13.26 5.13
N VAL A 128 -2.23 12.27 4.62
CA VAL A 128 -2.97 11.30 5.44
C VAL A 128 -2.26 9.96 5.35
N THR A 129 -1.96 9.37 6.51
CA THR A 129 -1.46 8.01 6.60
C THR A 129 -2.57 7.07 7.04
N PHE A 130 -2.67 5.90 6.42
CA PHE A 130 -3.68 4.90 6.78
C PHE A 130 -3.03 3.53 6.95
N THR A 131 -3.01 3.04 8.18
CA THR A 131 -2.38 1.77 8.55
C THR A 131 -3.44 0.70 8.78
N CYS A 132 -3.24 -0.49 8.20
CA CYS A 132 -4.08 -1.62 8.51
C CYS A 132 -3.94 -2.06 9.97
N ASN A 133 -5.07 -2.34 10.62
CA ASN A 133 -5.12 -2.91 11.97
C ASN A 133 -5.55 -4.38 11.87
N PRO A 134 -4.74 -5.35 12.32
CA PRO A 134 -5.06 -6.77 12.17
C PRO A 134 -6.19 -7.20 13.11
N THR A 135 -6.55 -6.35 14.07
CA THR A 135 -7.59 -6.61 15.06
C THR A 135 -8.98 -6.17 14.63
N TRP A 136 -9.13 -5.60 13.43
CA TRP A 136 -10.43 -5.28 12.83
C TRP A 136 -11.35 -6.49 12.82
N ASN A 137 -12.63 -6.26 13.13
CA ASN A 137 -13.62 -7.33 13.28
C ASN A 137 -13.77 -8.12 11.97
N GLU A 138 -13.77 -7.44 10.83
CA GLU A 138 -13.89 -8.09 9.52
C GLU A 138 -12.73 -9.05 9.22
N ILE A 139 -11.54 -8.79 9.78
CA ILE A 139 -10.43 -9.74 9.69
C ILE A 139 -10.69 -10.93 10.60
N LYS A 140 -10.97 -10.68 11.89
CA LYS A 140 -11.18 -11.73 12.90
C LYS A 140 -12.31 -12.69 12.54
N GLU A 141 -13.43 -12.17 12.04
CA GLU A 141 -14.62 -12.94 11.65
C GLU A 141 -14.36 -13.86 10.45
N LEU A 142 -13.41 -13.49 9.58
CA LEU A 142 -13.05 -14.28 8.40
C LEU A 142 -11.94 -15.30 8.67
N LEU A 143 -11.32 -15.29 9.86
CA LEU A 143 -10.30 -16.26 10.26
C LEU A 143 -10.95 -17.58 10.70
N LEU A 144 -10.38 -18.70 10.25
CA LEU A 144 -10.78 -20.02 10.75
C LEU A 144 -10.22 -20.25 12.17
N VAL A 145 -10.80 -21.20 12.90
CA VAL A 145 -10.34 -21.57 14.25
C VAL A 145 -8.84 -21.89 14.22
N GLY A 146 -8.08 -21.24 15.10
CA GLY A 146 -6.63 -21.37 15.20
C GLY A 146 -5.82 -20.63 14.14
N GLN A 147 -6.44 -19.84 13.25
CA GLN A 147 -5.72 -18.93 12.36
C GLN A 147 -5.50 -17.56 13.02
N SER A 148 -4.39 -16.94 12.66
CA SER A 148 -4.07 -15.55 12.94
C SER A 148 -4.15 -14.70 11.67
N SER A 149 -4.17 -13.37 11.81
CA SER A 149 -4.14 -12.45 10.66
C SER A 149 -2.89 -12.65 9.79
N SER A 150 -1.76 -13.06 10.38
CA SER A 150 -0.54 -13.41 9.64
C SER A 150 -0.68 -14.68 8.82
N ASP A 151 -1.56 -15.61 9.19
CA ASP A 151 -1.81 -16.80 8.38
C ASP A 151 -2.60 -16.47 7.11
N ARG A 152 -3.38 -15.37 7.12
CA ARG A 152 -4.31 -14.97 6.06
C ARG A 152 -4.07 -13.54 5.56
N HIS A 153 -2.90 -13.33 4.98
CA HIS A 153 -2.54 -12.05 4.35
C HIS A 153 -3.52 -11.62 3.23
N ASP A 154 -4.17 -12.57 2.57
CA ASP A 154 -5.23 -12.31 1.58
C ASP A 154 -6.43 -11.58 2.20
N ILE A 155 -6.87 -11.98 3.40
CA ILE A 155 -7.95 -11.31 4.12
C ILE A 155 -7.50 -9.90 4.53
N THR A 156 -6.31 -9.80 5.13
CA THR A 156 -5.74 -8.52 5.57
C THR A 156 -5.69 -7.51 4.41
N ALA A 157 -5.15 -7.92 3.26
CA ALA A 157 -5.04 -7.06 2.08
C ALA A 157 -6.42 -6.66 1.53
N ARG A 158 -7.39 -7.59 1.49
CA ARG A 158 -8.75 -7.32 1.00
C ARG A 158 -9.51 -6.36 1.90
N VAL A 159 -9.47 -6.57 3.23
CA VAL A 159 -10.14 -5.69 4.20
C VAL A 159 -9.50 -4.30 4.16
N PHE A 160 -8.16 -4.22 4.16
CA PHE A 160 -7.46 -2.95 4.01
C PHE A 160 -7.88 -2.21 2.74
N LYS A 161 -7.89 -2.87 1.58
CA LYS A 161 -8.27 -2.22 0.31
C LYS A 161 -9.71 -1.71 0.33
N GLN A 162 -10.63 -2.46 0.92
CA GLN A 162 -12.02 -2.03 1.07
C GLN A 162 -12.14 -0.81 1.99
N LYS A 163 -11.51 -0.84 3.17
CA LYS A 163 -11.52 0.31 4.09
C LYS A 163 -10.82 1.54 3.51
N LEU A 164 -9.70 1.36 2.80
CA LEU A 164 -9.04 2.45 2.08
C LEU A 164 -9.96 3.04 1.02
N LYS A 165 -10.71 2.21 0.27
CA LYS A 165 -11.71 2.72 -0.68
C LYS A 165 -12.79 3.54 0.02
N CYS A 166 -13.31 3.06 1.15
CA CYS A 166 -14.28 3.81 1.95
C CYS A 166 -13.71 5.14 2.45
N LEU A 167 -12.46 5.17 2.92
CA LEU A 167 -11.77 6.39 3.33
C LEU A 167 -11.60 7.38 2.17
N MET A 168 -11.17 6.90 1.00
CA MET A 168 -11.04 7.75 -0.18
C MET A 168 -12.40 8.30 -0.64
N ASP A 169 -13.45 7.49 -0.63
CA ASP A 169 -14.82 7.95 -0.94
C ASP A 169 -15.29 9.00 0.07
N PHE A 170 -15.02 8.81 1.37
CA PHE A 170 -15.30 9.77 2.43
C PHE A 170 -14.59 11.12 2.21
N ILE A 171 -13.30 11.10 1.89
CA ILE A 171 -12.54 12.34 1.65
C ILE A 171 -13.01 13.03 0.35
N ILE A 172 -13.12 12.27 -0.75
CA ILE A 172 -13.25 12.85 -2.11
C ILE A 172 -14.71 13.10 -2.47
N LYS A 173 -15.62 12.18 -2.19
CA LYS A 173 -17.02 12.26 -2.63
C LYS A 173 -17.91 12.94 -1.60
N HIS A 174 -17.62 12.75 -0.32
CA HIS A 174 -18.36 13.41 0.76
C HIS A 174 -17.75 14.76 1.16
N HIS A 175 -16.63 15.15 0.54
CA HIS A 175 -16.01 16.47 0.70
C HIS A 175 -15.76 16.85 2.17
N VAL A 176 -15.35 15.89 2.99
CA VAL A 176 -15.22 16.06 4.44
C VAL A 176 -14.24 17.17 4.82
N PHE A 177 -13.20 17.34 4.01
CA PHE A 177 -12.22 18.43 4.15
C PHE A 177 -12.43 19.55 3.12
N GLY A 178 -13.55 19.55 2.40
CA GLY A 178 -13.81 20.41 1.24
C GLY A 178 -13.68 19.68 -0.10
N GLU A 179 -13.94 20.41 -1.18
CA GLU A 179 -13.90 19.87 -2.54
C GLU A 179 -12.47 19.48 -2.93
N THR A 180 -12.28 18.25 -3.39
CA THR A 180 -10.96 17.73 -3.76
C THR A 180 -10.65 18.06 -5.22
N ARG A 181 -9.56 18.77 -5.47
CA ARG A 181 -9.05 19.05 -6.82
C ARG A 181 -8.38 17.83 -7.44
N CYS A 182 -7.42 17.27 -6.72
CA CYS A 182 -6.73 16.04 -7.11
C CYS A 182 -6.17 15.34 -5.87
N TRP A 183 -5.81 14.08 -6.04
CA TRP A 183 -5.27 13.24 -4.98
C TRP A 183 -4.39 12.15 -5.59
N MET A 184 -3.52 11.59 -4.77
CA MET A 184 -2.78 10.38 -5.09
C MET A 184 -2.43 9.63 -3.81
N TYR A 185 -2.18 8.33 -3.92
CA TYR A 185 -1.68 7.56 -2.78
C TYR A 185 -0.78 6.42 -3.22
N SER A 186 0.28 6.18 -2.46
CA SER A 186 1.07 4.95 -2.55
C SER A 186 0.67 3.99 -1.45
N ILE A 187 0.71 2.69 -1.73
CA ILE A 187 0.57 1.64 -0.73
C ILE A 187 1.92 0.98 -0.56
N GLU A 188 2.43 0.97 0.67
CA GLU A 188 3.63 0.28 1.04
C GLU A 188 3.32 -0.89 1.98
N TRP A 189 4.14 -1.92 1.89
CA TRP A 189 4.20 -2.99 2.87
C TRP A 189 5.41 -2.73 3.75
N GLN A 190 5.19 -2.17 4.93
CA GLN A 190 6.26 -1.95 5.89
C GLN A 190 6.91 -3.32 6.19
N LYS A 191 8.24 -3.44 6.22
CA LYS A 191 8.91 -4.75 6.37
C LYS A 191 8.49 -5.39 7.71
N ARG A 192 7.89 -6.59 7.64
CA ARG A 192 7.16 -7.32 8.73
C ARG A 192 5.74 -6.83 9.05
N GLY A 193 5.21 -5.89 8.28
CA GLY A 193 4.02 -5.10 8.60
C GLY A 193 2.85 -5.28 7.63
N LEU A 194 1.70 -4.84 8.13
CA LEU A 194 0.43 -4.77 7.43
C LEU A 194 0.48 -3.66 6.38
N PRO A 195 -0.41 -3.66 5.38
CA PRO A 195 -0.41 -2.62 4.36
C PRO A 195 -0.66 -1.23 4.97
N HIS A 196 0.04 -0.25 4.42
CA HIS A 196 0.00 1.15 4.84
C HIS A 196 -0.12 2.03 3.60
N ALA A 197 -0.96 3.06 3.67
CA ALA A 197 -1.12 4.02 2.58
C ALA A 197 -0.65 5.41 2.99
N HIS A 198 0.10 6.04 2.09
CA HIS A 198 0.45 7.46 2.14
C HIS A 198 -0.41 8.19 1.12
N ILE A 199 -1.28 9.08 1.58
CA ILE A 199 -2.30 9.75 0.76
C ILE A 199 -2.00 11.25 0.74
N LEU A 200 -1.91 11.82 -0.46
CA LEU A 200 -1.78 13.25 -0.70
C LEU A 200 -3.08 13.78 -1.30
N VAL A 201 -3.59 14.90 -0.76
CA VAL A 201 -4.83 15.53 -1.21
C VAL A 201 -4.60 17.02 -1.46
N TRP A 202 -5.05 17.50 -2.62
CA TRP A 202 -5.14 18.92 -2.95
C TRP A 202 -6.60 19.31 -3.00
N LEU A 203 -6.97 20.34 -2.23
CA LEU A 203 -8.32 20.86 -2.18
C LEU A 203 -8.48 22.01 -3.19
N ILE A 204 -9.71 22.26 -3.64
CA ILE A 204 -10.00 23.42 -4.48
C ILE A 204 -9.76 24.71 -3.68
N ASN A 205 -10.31 24.73 -2.46
CA ASN A 205 -10.11 25.79 -1.48
C ASN A 205 -9.03 25.33 -0.49
N LYS A 206 -7.94 26.09 -0.42
CA LYS A 206 -6.80 25.81 0.45
C LYS A 206 -7.19 25.96 1.92
N ILE A 207 -6.66 25.08 2.77
CA ILE A 207 -6.82 25.19 4.23
C ILE A 207 -6.04 26.42 4.71
N THR A 208 -6.72 27.32 5.42
CA THR A 208 -6.12 28.51 6.02
C THR A 208 -5.65 28.23 7.44
N PRO A 209 -4.69 29.00 7.99
CA PRO A 209 -4.15 28.75 9.34
C PRO A 209 -5.21 28.69 10.45
N ASP A 210 -6.28 29.49 10.34
CA ASP A 210 -7.40 29.53 11.29
C ASP A 210 -8.33 28.29 11.23
N GLN A 211 -8.17 27.44 10.21
CA GLN A 211 -8.94 26.20 10.05
C GLN A 211 -8.21 24.95 10.56
N ILE A 212 -6.91 25.06 10.90
CA ILE A 212 -6.07 23.90 11.22
C ILE A 212 -6.64 23.09 12.40
N ASP A 213 -7.02 23.77 13.48
CA ASP A 213 -7.51 23.12 14.71
C ASP A 213 -8.89 22.47 14.54
N GLN A 214 -9.62 22.81 13.47
CA GLN A 214 -10.89 22.16 13.11
C GLN A 214 -10.67 20.83 12.38
N ILE A 215 -9.47 20.62 11.82
CA ILE A 215 -9.15 19.50 10.93
C ILE A 215 -8.20 18.51 11.61
N ILE A 216 -7.26 19.02 12.41
CA ILE A 216 -6.20 18.24 13.05
C ILE A 216 -6.22 18.53 14.54
N SER A 217 -6.16 17.48 15.35
CA SER A 217 -5.92 17.58 16.79
C SER A 217 -4.89 16.52 17.21
N SER A 218 -3.98 16.92 18.08
CA SER A 218 -3.05 16.04 18.80
C SER A 218 -3.49 15.79 20.25
N GLU A 219 -4.65 16.31 20.65
CA GLU A 219 -5.19 16.13 21.98
C GLU A 219 -5.85 14.77 22.14
N ILE A 220 -5.79 14.23 23.36
CA ILE A 220 -6.56 13.04 23.70
C ILE A 220 -8.02 13.48 23.88
N PRO A 221 -9.00 12.88 23.15
CA PRO A 221 -10.40 13.25 23.27
C PRO A 221 -10.91 13.14 24.72
N ASP A 222 -11.88 13.96 25.11
CA ASP A 222 -12.48 13.81 26.45
C ASP A 222 -13.35 12.55 26.51
N LYS A 223 -13.05 11.65 27.45
CA LYS A 223 -13.77 10.39 27.66
C LYS A 223 -15.26 10.57 27.98
N HIS A 224 -15.64 11.69 28.60
CA HIS A 224 -17.03 12.00 28.95
C HIS A 224 -17.80 12.64 27.80
N ILE A 225 -17.12 13.30 26.86
CA ILE A 225 -17.74 13.96 25.70
C ILE A 225 -17.82 12.99 24.51
N ASP A 226 -16.71 12.33 24.16
CA ASP A 226 -16.64 11.35 23.08
C ASP A 226 -15.87 10.09 23.54
N PRO A 227 -16.55 9.17 24.27
CA PRO A 227 -15.93 7.95 24.74
C PRO A 227 -15.44 7.05 23.60
N ASN A 228 -16.09 7.08 22.43
CA ASN A 228 -15.73 6.23 21.31
C ASN A 228 -14.41 6.68 20.67
N LEU A 229 -14.28 7.98 20.40
CA LEU A 229 -13.03 8.53 19.86
C LEU A 229 -11.90 8.41 20.88
N PHE A 230 -12.18 8.64 22.17
CA PHE A 230 -11.21 8.40 23.25
C PHE A 230 -10.68 6.96 23.22
N ASP A 231 -11.56 5.97 23.17
CA ASP A 231 -11.18 4.56 23.13
C ASP A 231 -10.37 4.21 21.86
N VAL A 232 -10.72 4.78 20.71
CA VAL A 232 -9.98 4.57 19.46
C VAL A 232 -8.59 5.21 19.52
N VAL A 233 -8.49 6.46 19.96
CA VAL A 233 -7.21 7.20 20.04
C VAL A 233 -6.30 6.56 21.08
N THR A 234 -6.79 6.29 22.28
CA THR A 234 -5.98 5.70 23.36
C THR A 234 -5.47 4.30 23.03
N LYS A 235 -6.25 3.52 22.28
CA LYS A 235 -5.87 2.17 21.87
C LYS A 235 -4.87 2.13 20.72
N ASN A 236 -4.99 3.05 19.76
CA ASN A 236 -4.26 2.93 18.47
C ASN A 236 -3.20 4.02 18.25
N MET A 237 -3.31 5.17 18.91
CA MET A 237 -2.47 6.35 18.66
C MET A 237 -1.55 6.72 19.84
N ILE A 238 -1.58 5.95 20.93
CA ILE A 238 -0.66 6.12 22.06
C ILE A 238 0.55 5.21 21.89
N HIS A 239 1.74 5.78 22.08
CA HIS A 239 2.95 4.99 22.18
C HIS A 239 2.86 4.08 23.41
N GLY A 240 2.93 2.76 23.20
CA GLY A 240 2.86 1.79 24.28
C GLY A 240 3.96 1.98 25.32
N PRO A 241 3.81 1.39 26.52
CA PRO A 241 4.86 1.43 27.52
C PRO A 241 6.16 0.90 26.93
N CYS A 242 7.26 1.61 27.16
CA CYS A 242 8.60 1.22 26.77
C CYS A 242 9.61 1.68 27.81
N GLY A 243 10.89 1.41 27.60
CA GLY A 243 11.94 1.81 28.53
C GLY A 243 11.86 0.98 29.81
N ALA A 244 11.92 1.66 30.94
CA ALA A 244 11.83 1.03 32.25
C ALA A 244 10.51 0.26 32.47
N PHE A 245 9.42 0.68 31.83
CA PHE A 245 8.11 0.04 31.97
C PHE A 245 7.95 -1.21 31.10
N ASN A 246 8.67 -1.30 29.98
CA ASN A 246 8.69 -2.49 29.13
C ASN A 246 9.92 -2.50 28.22
N ASN A 247 10.95 -3.25 28.63
CA ASN A 247 12.18 -3.38 27.85
C ASN A 247 12.02 -4.31 26.63
N ASN A 248 10.92 -5.06 26.55
CA ASN A 248 10.62 -5.97 25.43
C ASN A 248 9.83 -5.31 24.30
N SER A 249 9.48 -4.03 24.43
CA SER A 249 8.78 -3.29 23.38
C SER A 249 9.62 -3.21 22.10
N SER A 250 8.98 -3.32 20.95
CA SER A 250 9.64 -3.35 19.62
C SER A 250 10.45 -2.09 19.30
N CYS A 251 10.18 -0.97 19.99
CA CYS A 251 10.92 0.27 19.85
C CYS A 251 12.22 0.30 20.67
N MET A 252 12.48 -0.68 21.53
CA MET A 252 13.67 -0.73 22.38
C MET A 252 14.88 -1.26 21.59
N SER A 253 15.99 -0.54 21.67
CA SER A 253 17.32 -0.99 21.22
C SER A 253 18.34 -0.54 22.25
N ASP A 254 19.25 -1.43 22.65
CA ASP A 254 20.33 -1.13 23.60
C ASP A 254 19.83 -0.48 24.91
N GLY A 255 18.70 -0.98 25.42
CA GLY A 255 18.08 -0.50 26.66
C GLY A 255 17.43 0.89 26.56
N LYS A 256 17.34 1.48 25.36
CA LYS A 256 16.72 2.79 25.13
C LYS A 256 15.63 2.71 24.07
N CYS A 257 14.60 3.54 24.22
CA CYS A 257 13.59 3.68 23.16
C CYS A 257 14.21 4.43 21.97
N THR A 258 14.27 3.77 20.82
CA THR A 258 14.76 4.36 19.55
C THR A 258 13.94 5.58 19.10
N LYS A 259 12.70 5.70 19.59
CA LYS A 259 11.80 6.84 19.35
C LYS A 259 11.89 7.93 20.43
N ARG A 260 12.82 7.79 21.38
CA ARG A 260 13.13 8.73 22.47
C ARG A 260 11.98 8.96 23.46
N TYR A 261 11.10 7.96 23.64
CA TYR A 261 10.05 8.02 24.67
C TYR A 261 10.56 7.55 26.06
N PRO A 262 10.02 8.13 27.15
CA PRO A 262 9.11 9.26 27.16
C PRO A 262 9.83 10.57 26.79
N ARG A 263 9.20 11.43 25.99
CA ARG A 263 9.72 12.77 25.69
C ARG A 263 9.46 13.68 26.87
N LYS A 264 10.35 14.65 27.08
CA LYS A 264 10.11 15.72 28.06
C LYS A 264 8.92 16.55 27.57
N LEU A 265 7.97 16.80 28.46
CA LEU A 265 6.92 17.79 28.23
C LEU A 265 7.58 19.16 28.06
N ILE A 266 7.18 19.87 27.02
CA ILE A 266 7.58 21.25 26.77
C ILE A 266 6.33 22.12 26.64
N SER A 267 6.44 23.37 27.04
CA SER A 267 5.31 24.31 27.07
C SER A 267 4.89 24.78 25.69
N ASP A 268 5.82 24.79 24.75
CA ASP A 268 5.66 25.37 23.42
C ASP A 268 6.21 24.40 22.37
N THR A 269 5.56 24.34 21.21
CA THR A 269 6.01 23.51 20.09
C THR A 269 7.36 24.03 19.56
N ILE A 270 8.40 23.20 19.59
CA ILE A 270 9.74 23.59 19.10
C ILE A 270 10.09 22.74 17.87
N THR A 271 10.54 23.36 16.79
CA THR A 271 11.02 22.61 15.61
C THR A 271 12.28 21.82 15.95
N GLY A 272 12.21 20.48 15.91
CA GLY A 272 13.34 19.60 16.17
C GLY A 272 14.32 19.49 14.98
N ASN A 273 15.57 19.11 15.27
CA ASN A 273 16.61 18.88 14.25
C ASN A 273 16.34 17.67 13.34
N ASP A 274 15.36 16.81 13.68
CA ASP A 274 14.96 15.64 12.90
C ASP A 274 13.68 15.87 12.08
N GLY A 275 13.22 17.12 11.96
CA GLY A 275 12.07 17.51 11.14
C GLY A 275 10.71 17.23 11.79
N TYR A 276 10.68 16.71 13.02
CA TYR A 276 9.46 16.59 13.82
C TYR A 276 9.41 17.70 14.87
N PRO A 277 8.27 18.39 15.03
CA PRO A 277 8.07 19.29 16.16
C PRO A 277 8.13 18.50 17.47
N LEU A 278 8.77 19.09 18.48
CA LEU A 278 8.83 18.62 19.87
C LEU A 278 7.74 19.30 20.68
#